data_AF-A0AAW7IJA3-F1
#
_entry.id   AF-A0AAW7IJA3-F1
#
_cell.length_a   1.000
_cell.length_b   1.000
_cell.length_c   1.000
_cell.angle_alpha   90.00
_cell.angle_beta   90.00
_cell.angle_gamma   90.00
#
_symmetry.space_group_name_H-M   'P 1'
#
loop_
_entity.id
_entity.type
_entity.pdbx_description
1 polymer ?
#
loop_
_entity_poly.entity_id
_entity_poly.type
_entity_poly.pdbx_seq_one_letter_code
_entity_poly.pdbx_strand_id
1 'polypeptide(L)' 'MDDYFNSGERIEPWIDKRVVKYHRTFEEYYQLLKLAGFKIEDIREGTPRVEEFSSESEYKRRMRIPLFLIFSCEK' A
#
# COMPACT_ATOMS: atom_id res chain seq x y z
N MET A 1 7.00 16.55 -1.28
CA MET A 1 6.04 16.13 -0.24
C MET A 1 4.94 15.40 -0.98
N ASP A 2 4.66 14.16 -0.63
CA ASP A 2 4.03 13.20 -1.56
C ASP A 2 2.49 13.27 -1.55
N ASP A 3 1.93 14.39 -1.08
CA ASP A 3 0.50 14.66 -0.98
C ASP A 3 -0.31 13.51 -0.37
N TYR A 4 0.26 12.81 0.62
CA TYR A 4 -0.28 11.59 1.20
C TYR A 4 -1.69 11.77 1.79
N PHE A 5 -2.00 12.92 2.39
CA PHE A 5 -3.33 13.17 2.94
C PHE A 5 -4.35 13.68 1.89
N ASN A 6 -3.94 13.87 0.64
CA ASN A 6 -4.83 14.31 -0.45
C ASN A 6 -5.41 13.10 -1.21
N SER A 7 -6.36 12.38 -0.62
CA SER A 7 -6.99 11.22 -1.25
C SER A 7 -7.69 11.54 -2.58
N GLY A 8 -7.86 10.54 -3.43
CA GLY A 8 -8.49 10.70 -4.75
C GLY A 8 -7.62 10.20 -5.91
N GLU A 9 -7.92 10.68 -7.12
CA GLU A 9 -7.29 10.17 -8.34
C GLU A 9 -5.79 10.49 -8.39
N ARG A 10 -5.02 9.54 -8.92
CA ARG A 10 -3.61 9.63 -9.26
C ARG A 10 -3.42 9.05 -10.65
N ILE A 11 -2.85 9.84 -11.56
CA ILE A 11 -2.61 9.39 -12.92
C ILE A 11 -1.12 9.10 -13.07
N GLU A 12 -0.80 7.85 -13.30
CA GLU A 12 0.57 7.36 -13.40
C GLU A 12 0.81 6.76 -14.80
N PRO A 13 1.97 7.01 -15.43
CA PRO A 13 2.37 6.27 -16.62
C PRO A 13 2.68 4.81 -16.25
N TRP A 14 2.12 3.88 -17.00
CA TRP A 14 2.30 2.45 -16.79
C TRP A 14 2.28 1.71 -18.13
N ILE A 15 3.43 1.13 -18.53
CA ILE A 15 3.63 0.36 -19.78
C ILE A 15 2.95 1.06 -20.98
N ASP A 16 3.45 2.24 -21.34
CA ASP A 16 2.94 3.08 -22.44
C ASP A 16 1.45 3.46 -22.36
N LYS A 17 0.83 3.27 -21.19
CA LYS A 17 -0.56 3.67 -20.90
C LYS A 17 -0.61 4.65 -19.74
N ARG A 18 -1.72 5.36 -19.62
CA ARG A 18 -2.07 6.14 -18.42
C ARG A 18 -3.00 5.30 -17.57
N VAL A 19 -2.60 5.02 -16.35
CA VAL A 19 -3.42 4.29 -15.37
C VAL A 19 -3.91 5.27 -14.31
N VAL A 20 -5.20 5.23 -14.04
CA VAL A 20 -5.80 5.93 -12.91
C VAL A 20 -5.77 5.00 -11.70
N LYS A 21 -5.13 5.46 -10.62
CA LYS A 21 -5.16 4.85 -9.30
C LYS A 21 -5.99 5.73 -8.38
N TYR A 22 -6.70 5.14 -7.43
CA TYR A 22 -7.43 5.88 -6.40
C TYR A 22 -6.64 5.79 -5.11
N HIS A 23 -5.95 6.88 -4.77
CA HIS A 23 -5.21 7.00 -3.53
C HIS A 23 -6.18 7.12 -2.35
N ARG A 24 -5.90 6.33 -1.32
CA ARG A 24 -6.50 6.43 0.00
C ARG A 24 -5.40 6.25 1.04
N THR A 25 -5.54 6.93 2.18
CA THR A 25 -4.64 6.73 3.30
C THR A 25 -4.87 5.36 3.93
N PHE A 26 -3.91 4.92 4.74
CA PHE A 26 -4.06 3.73 5.57
C PHE A 26 -5.32 3.81 6.45
N GLU A 27 -5.53 4.96 7.08
CA GLU A 27 -6.67 5.19 7.98
C GLU A 27 -7.99 5.06 7.23
N GLU A 28 -8.10 5.62 6.02
CA GLU A 28 -9.31 5.48 5.21
C GLU A 28 -9.62 4.02 4.91
N TYR A 29 -8.64 3.22 4.50
CA TYR A 29 -8.85 1.79 4.26
C TYR A 29 -9.31 1.06 5.54
N TYR A 30 -8.67 1.33 6.67
CA TYR A 30 -9.01 0.74 7.95
C TYR A 30 -10.45 1.07 8.38
N GLN A 31 -10.84 2.34 8.31
CA GLN A 31 -12.21 2.76 8.69
C GLN A 31 -13.26 2.20 7.71
N LEU A 32 -12.98 2.19 6.40
CA LEU A 32 -13.91 1.65 5.41
C LEU A 32 -14.19 0.16 5.63
N LEU A 33 -13.18 -0.65 5.96
CA LEU A 33 -13.36 -2.06 6.28
C LEU A 33 -14.25 -2.26 7.52
N LYS A 34 -14.02 -1.48 8.58
CA LYS A 34 -14.85 -1.53 9.79
C LYS A 34 -16.29 -1.11 9.52
N LEU A 35 -16.50 -0.02 8.78
CA LEU A 35 -17.83 0.46 8.40
C LEU A 35 -18.58 -0.54 7.51
N ALA A 36 -17.86 -1.30 6.69
CA ALA A 36 -18.42 -2.38 5.89
C ALA A 36 -18.75 -3.65 6.71
N GLY A 37 -18.48 -3.64 8.02
CA GLY A 37 -18.81 -4.72 8.95
C GLY A 37 -17.75 -5.80 9.06
N PHE A 38 -16.53 -5.58 8.56
CA PHE A 38 -15.44 -6.54 8.75
C PHE A 38 -14.76 -6.36 10.10
N LYS A 39 -14.42 -7.49 10.73
CA LYS A 39 -13.44 -7.58 11.80
C LYS A 39 -12.06 -7.78 11.16
N ILE A 40 -11.13 -6.89 11.47
CA ILE A 40 -9.76 -6.94 10.94
C ILE A 40 -8.92 -7.83 11.87
N GLU A 41 -8.39 -8.93 11.33
CA GLU A 41 -7.61 -9.93 12.08
C GLU A 41 -6.10 -9.68 12.03
N ASP A 42 -5.58 -9.25 10.88
CA ASP A 42 -4.15 -8.95 10.71
C ASP A 42 -3.94 -7.85 9.67
N ILE A 43 -2.81 -7.15 9.78
CA ILE A 43 -2.39 -6.09 8.87
C ILE A 43 -0.90 -6.25 8.58
N ARG A 44 -0.54 -6.22 7.30
CA ARG A 44 0.87 -6.26 6.85
C ARG A 44 1.14 -5.19 5.81
N GLU A 45 2.25 -4.47 5.97
CA GLU A 45 2.74 -3.47 5.00
C GLU A 45 3.80 -4.06 4.04
N GLY A 46 4.04 -5.37 4.13
CA GLY A 46 4.99 -6.08 3.26
C GLY A 46 6.44 -5.69 3.50
N THR A 47 6.85 -5.53 4.77
CA THR A 47 8.25 -5.23 5.13
C THR A 47 9.21 -6.18 4.39
N PRO A 48 10.14 -5.65 3.57
CA PRO A 48 11.09 -6.46 2.83
C PRO A 48 11.87 -7.42 3.72
N ARG A 49 12.10 -8.65 3.24
CA ARG A 49 12.95 -9.65 3.89
C ARG A 49 14.27 -9.71 3.16
N VAL A 50 15.39 -9.51 3.85
CA VAL A 50 16.71 -9.38 3.22
C VAL A 50 17.10 -10.62 2.38
N GLU A 51 16.68 -11.80 2.83
CA GLU A 51 16.90 -13.08 2.18
C GLU A 51 16.22 -13.22 0.81
N GLU A 52 15.20 -12.39 0.52
CA GLU A 52 14.47 -12.40 -0.75
C GLU A 52 15.08 -11.43 -1.79
N PHE A 53 16.21 -10.78 -1.46
CA PHE A 53 16.87 -9.81 -2.34
C PHE A 53 18.26 -10.26 -2.76
N SER A 54 18.50 -10.25 -4.07
CA SER A 54 19.84 -10.44 -4.63
C SER A 54 20.70 -9.17 -4.60
N SER A 55 20.12 -8.01 -4.28
CA SER A 55 20.79 -6.71 -4.27
C SER A 55 20.51 -5.96 -2.98
N GLU A 56 21.58 -5.62 -2.24
CA GLU A 56 21.49 -4.82 -1.02
C GLU A 56 20.96 -3.41 -1.28
N SER A 57 21.31 -2.82 -2.43
CA SER A 57 20.84 -1.48 -2.79
C SER A 57 19.33 -1.48 -3.10
N GLU A 58 18.82 -2.54 -3.73
CA GLU A 58 17.38 -2.70 -3.94
C GLU A 58 16.66 -2.93 -2.61
N TYR A 59 17.16 -3.83 -1.76
CA TYR A 59 16.61 -4.05 -0.42
C TYR A 59 16.51 -2.74 0.36
N LYS A 60 17.60 -1.97 0.45
CA LYS A 60 17.62 -0.65 1.11
C LYS A 60 16.63 0.33 0.48
N ARG A 61 16.44 0.31 -0.84
CA ARG A 61 15.42 1.12 -1.52
C ARG A 61 14.01 0.70 -1.12
N ARG A 62 13.71 -0.60 -1.07
CA ARG A 62 12.38 -1.12 -0.68
C ARG A 62 12.06 -0.93 0.79
N MET A 63 13.08 -0.84 1.66
CA MET A 63 12.90 -0.54 3.09
C MET A 63 12.41 0.89 3.36
N ARG A 64 12.44 1.80 2.37
CA ARG A 64 12.07 3.21 2.57
C ARG A 64 10.57 3.47 2.52
N ILE A 65 9.80 2.64 1.83
CA ILE A 65 8.37 2.85 1.62
C ILE A 65 7.66 1.51 1.43
N PRO A 66 6.53 1.27 2.13
CA PRO A 66 5.72 0.09 1.86
C PRO A 66 5.09 0.18 0.48
N LEU A 67 5.09 -0.93 -0.25
CA LEU A 67 4.48 -1.01 -1.59
C LEU A 67 3.08 -1.59 -1.57
N PHE A 68 2.75 -2.30 -0.49
CA PHE A 68 1.50 -3.02 -0.34
C PHE A 68 0.93 -2.72 1.04
N LEU A 69 -0.39 -2.77 1.10
CA LEU A 69 -1.15 -2.78 2.33
C LEU A 69 -2.08 -4.00 2.24
N ILE A 70 -1.88 -4.96 3.13
CA ILE A 70 -2.54 -6.25 3.13
C ILE A 70 -3.37 -6.36 4.40
N PHE A 71 -4.65 -6.67 4.25
CA PHE A 71 -5.57 -6.91 5.35
C PHE A 71 -6.04 -8.36 5.34
N SER A 72 -6.05 -8.99 6.51
CA SER A 72 -6.83 -10.20 6.77
C SER A 72 -8.11 -9.79 7.51
N CYS A 73 -9.27 -10.21 7.02
CA CYS A 73 -10.56 -9.80 7.57
C CYS A 73 -11.54 -10.97 7.61
N GLU A 74 -12.34 -10.99 8.68
CA GLU A 74 -13.52 -11.85 8.85
C GLU A 74 -14.77 -10.98 8.84
N LYS A 75 -15.91 -11.50 8.36
CA LYS A 75 -17.18 -10.78 8.32
C LYS A 75 -18.19 -11.42 9.25
#